data_AF-A0A485L4R8-F1
#
_entry.id   AF-A0A485L4R8-F1
#
_cell.length_a   1.000
_cell.length_b   1.000
_cell.length_c   1.000
_cell.angle_alpha   90.00
_cell.angle_beta   90.00
_cell.angle_gamma   90.00
#
_symmetry.space_group_name_H-M   'P 1'
#
loop_
_entity.id
_entity.type
_entity.pdbx_description
1 polymer ?
#
loop_
_entity_poly.entity_id
_entity_poly.type
_entity_poly.pdbx_seq_one_letter_code
_entity_poly.pdbx_strand_id
1 'polypeptide(L)'
;MEDNRRVWFVLVDDKGQAYMGMAAHVVNIPSDSVIAEFKDAVKEKCDRQGDDLKGILSFKLHVYANLDELHKENPVPLEEDSAIGTFGLSKKGALYVVVPSHDESSKAMDVTVKESDDKDHLKELTYYQQRGRLIQDNCKEVCDAILNKVEEFYALTDLPLPFICVEGSSGMGKSQLAFALQGRRPYFYWIATPIGVDSQQIYKNFASISRRFDYFVGLDDPRTKREDAILNSMSSIYEDGELWTYGFIRSLLDYCNSGNFANGRCPYKDC
;
A
#
# COMPACT_ATOMS: atom_id res chain seq x y z
N MET A 1 -8.67 4.41 -44.30
CA MET A 1 -9.52 3.45 -43.55
C MET A 1 -8.57 2.74 -42.61
N GLU A 2 -8.80 2.83 -41.31
CA GLU A 2 -8.06 1.99 -40.36
C GLU A 2 -8.37 0.54 -40.70
N ASP A 3 -7.33 -0.21 -41.07
CA ASP A 3 -7.46 -1.64 -41.30
C ASP A 3 -7.55 -2.30 -39.92
N ASN A 4 -8.76 -2.68 -39.53
CA ASN A 4 -9.02 -3.30 -38.24
C ASN A 4 -9.08 -4.82 -38.39
N ARG A 5 -8.47 -5.52 -37.44
CA ARG A 5 -8.43 -6.98 -37.37
C ARG A 5 -9.13 -7.51 -36.13
N ARG A 6 -9.68 -8.72 -36.28
CA ARG A 6 -10.21 -9.52 -35.16
C ARG A 6 -9.07 -10.28 -34.51
N VAL A 7 -8.95 -10.16 -33.20
CA VAL A 7 -7.98 -10.91 -32.38
C VAL A 7 -8.72 -11.71 -31.32
N TRP A 8 -8.61 -13.02 -31.41
CA TRP A 8 -9.15 -13.97 -30.45
C TRP A 8 -8.26 -14.07 -29.21
N PHE A 9 -8.87 -14.12 -28.04
CA PHE A 9 -8.20 -14.26 -26.76
C PHE A 9 -9.02 -15.10 -25.77
N VAL A 10 -8.36 -15.63 -24.75
CA VAL A 10 -8.96 -16.31 -23.60
C VAL A 10 -8.40 -15.66 -22.34
N LEU A 11 -9.28 -15.36 -21.38
CA LEU A 11 -8.85 -14.97 -20.04
C LEU A 11 -8.59 -16.22 -19.20
N VAL A 12 -7.42 -16.28 -18.59
CA VAL A 12 -7.02 -17.37 -17.71
C VAL A 12 -6.44 -16.85 -16.40
N ASP A 13 -6.46 -17.67 -15.36
CA ASP A 13 -5.69 -17.44 -14.14
C ASP A 13 -4.20 -17.76 -14.32
N ASP A 14 -3.42 -17.59 -13.25
CA ASP A 14 -1.98 -17.90 -13.17
C ASP A 14 -1.65 -19.39 -13.43
N LYS A 15 -2.64 -20.28 -13.39
CA LYS A 15 -2.52 -21.72 -13.67
C LYS A 15 -3.01 -22.09 -15.07
N GLY A 16 -3.37 -21.11 -15.90
CA GLY A 16 -3.90 -21.33 -17.24
C GLY A 16 -5.33 -21.86 -17.27
N GLN A 17 -6.07 -21.82 -16.16
CA GLN A 17 -7.48 -22.19 -16.10
C GLN A 17 -8.37 -21.02 -16.50
N ALA A 18 -9.54 -21.30 -17.08
CA ALA A 18 -10.46 -20.26 -17.54
C ALA A 18 -10.87 -19.32 -16.39
N TYR A 19 -10.54 -18.04 -16.53
CA TYR A 19 -10.85 -17.02 -15.53
C TYR A 19 -12.37 -16.82 -15.46
N MET A 20 -12.96 -16.97 -14.27
CA MET A 20 -14.41 -16.90 -14.03
C MET A 20 -15.26 -17.77 -14.98
N GLY A 21 -14.70 -18.88 -15.50
CA GLY A 21 -15.40 -19.75 -16.44
C GLY A 21 -15.61 -19.15 -17.83
N MET A 22 -14.88 -18.07 -18.18
CA MET A 22 -14.99 -17.42 -19.49
C MET A 22 -14.48 -18.30 -20.63
N ALA A 23 -15.19 -18.21 -21.76
CA ALA A 23 -14.76 -18.82 -23.01
C ALA A 23 -13.86 -17.86 -23.82
N ALA A 24 -13.38 -18.31 -24.97
CA ALA A 24 -12.63 -17.42 -25.86
C ALA A 24 -13.51 -16.27 -26.40
N HIS A 25 -12.99 -15.06 -26.33
CA HIS A 25 -13.60 -13.83 -26.82
C HIS A 25 -12.75 -13.20 -27.94
N VAL A 26 -13.24 -12.08 -28.50
CA VAL A 26 -12.61 -11.37 -29.60
C VAL A 26 -12.63 -9.86 -29.37
N VAL A 27 -11.52 -9.19 -29.66
CA VAL A 27 -11.45 -7.71 -29.77
C VAL A 27 -11.21 -7.31 -31.22
N ASN A 28 -11.65 -6.10 -31.58
CA ASN A 28 -11.35 -5.47 -32.86
C ASN A 28 -10.36 -4.34 -32.59
N ILE A 29 -9.18 -4.42 -33.18
CA ILE A 29 -8.09 -3.44 -32.99
C ILE A 29 -7.42 -3.16 -34.35
N PRO A 30 -6.69 -2.05 -34.49
CA PRO A 30 -5.86 -1.78 -35.68
C PRO A 30 -4.91 -2.93 -36.03
N SER A 31 -4.66 -3.13 -37.33
CA SER A 31 -3.81 -4.21 -37.85
C SER A 31 -2.34 -4.08 -37.43
N ASP A 32 -1.88 -2.87 -37.16
CA ASP A 32 -0.54 -2.51 -36.70
C ASP A 32 -0.41 -2.43 -35.17
N SER A 33 -1.46 -2.78 -34.42
CA SER A 33 -1.44 -2.73 -32.96
C SER A 33 -0.38 -3.63 -32.33
N VAL A 34 0.12 -3.14 -31.20
CA VAL A 34 1.06 -3.82 -30.31
C VAL A 34 0.35 -4.47 -29.12
N ILE A 35 1.07 -5.27 -28.34
CA ILE A 35 0.52 -5.98 -27.18
C ILE A 35 -0.08 -5.03 -26.13
N ALA A 36 0.52 -3.84 -25.90
CA ALA A 36 -0.04 -2.85 -24.97
C ALA A 36 -1.47 -2.42 -25.35
N GLU A 37 -1.67 -2.02 -26.61
CA GLU A 37 -2.99 -1.61 -27.12
C GLU A 37 -4.01 -2.76 -27.09
N PHE A 38 -3.54 -3.99 -27.30
CA PHE A 38 -4.38 -5.18 -27.15
C PHE A 38 -4.81 -5.41 -25.69
N LYS A 39 -3.92 -5.22 -24.70
CA LYS A 39 -4.27 -5.31 -23.27
C LYS A 39 -5.36 -4.29 -22.91
N ASP A 40 -5.25 -3.06 -23.41
CA ASP A 40 -6.25 -2.02 -23.20
C ASP A 40 -7.60 -2.38 -23.82
N ALA A 41 -7.60 -2.87 -25.06
CA ALA A 41 -8.82 -3.31 -25.75
C ALA A 41 -9.50 -4.50 -25.05
N VAL A 42 -8.71 -5.44 -24.50
CA VAL A 42 -9.24 -6.55 -23.70
C VAL A 42 -9.87 -6.03 -22.41
N LYS A 43 -9.18 -5.13 -21.70
CA LYS A 43 -9.72 -4.51 -20.47
C LYS A 43 -11.03 -3.78 -20.74
N GLU A 44 -11.03 -2.87 -21.71
CA GLU A 44 -12.20 -2.08 -22.07
C GLU A 44 -13.40 -2.96 -22.43
N LYS A 45 -13.15 -4.09 -23.12
CA LYS A 45 -14.19 -5.06 -23.43
C LYS A 45 -14.76 -5.74 -22.19
N CYS A 46 -13.92 -6.18 -21.25
CA CYS A 46 -14.37 -6.88 -20.04
C CYS A 46 -15.13 -5.94 -19.10
N ASP A 47 -14.65 -4.71 -18.94
CA ASP A 47 -15.30 -3.69 -18.12
C ASP A 47 -16.72 -3.39 -18.67
N ARG A 48 -16.88 -3.32 -20.00
CA ARG A 48 -18.20 -3.13 -20.64
C ARG A 48 -19.17 -4.30 -20.47
N GLN A 49 -18.67 -5.53 -20.30
CA GLN A 49 -19.50 -6.75 -20.31
C GLN A 49 -19.94 -7.21 -18.93
N GLY A 50 -19.20 -6.87 -17.87
CA GLY A 50 -19.55 -7.33 -16.53
C GLY A 50 -18.65 -6.84 -15.41
N ASP A 51 -17.80 -5.83 -15.62
CA ASP A 51 -16.78 -5.41 -14.63
C ASP A 51 -15.82 -6.57 -14.23
N ASP A 52 -15.62 -7.58 -15.09
CA ASP A 52 -14.86 -8.80 -14.73
C ASP A 52 -13.37 -8.54 -14.44
N LEU A 53 -12.83 -7.39 -14.87
CA LEU A 53 -11.47 -6.92 -14.60
C LEU A 53 -11.45 -5.66 -13.71
N LYS A 54 -12.50 -5.45 -12.90
CA LYS A 54 -12.59 -4.30 -11.99
C LYS A 54 -11.42 -4.28 -11.01
N GLY A 55 -10.74 -3.14 -10.92
CA GLY A 55 -9.54 -2.97 -10.10
C GLY A 55 -8.25 -3.55 -10.69
N ILE A 56 -8.32 -4.21 -11.86
CA ILE A 56 -7.15 -4.70 -12.57
C ILE A 56 -6.80 -3.73 -13.70
N LEU A 57 -5.59 -3.16 -13.62
CA LEU A 57 -5.04 -2.28 -14.65
C LEU A 57 -4.56 -3.12 -15.83
N SER A 58 -4.77 -2.63 -17.06
CA SER A 58 -4.45 -3.37 -18.29
C SER A 58 -2.99 -3.79 -18.37
N PHE A 59 -2.04 -2.96 -17.91
CA PHE A 59 -0.61 -3.30 -17.90
C PHE A 59 -0.26 -4.48 -16.98
N LYS A 60 -1.09 -4.78 -15.97
CA LYS A 60 -0.90 -5.95 -15.08
C LYS A 60 -1.28 -7.26 -15.77
N LEU A 61 -1.95 -7.23 -16.92
CA LEU A 61 -2.26 -8.42 -17.70
C LEU A 61 -0.99 -8.94 -18.38
N HIS A 62 -0.75 -10.25 -18.27
CA HIS A 62 0.32 -10.93 -19.01
C HIS A 62 -0.27 -11.64 -20.23
N VAL A 63 0.38 -11.52 -21.38
CA VAL A 63 -0.12 -12.08 -22.64
C VAL A 63 0.84 -13.12 -23.16
N TYR A 64 0.34 -14.32 -23.45
CA TYR A 64 1.11 -15.44 -23.98
C TYR A 64 0.56 -15.86 -25.34
N ALA A 65 1.45 -16.30 -26.23
CA ALA A 65 1.10 -16.71 -27.58
C ALA A 65 0.14 -17.92 -27.61
N ASN A 66 0.27 -18.82 -26.63
CA ASN A 66 -0.53 -20.03 -26.47
C ASN A 66 -0.32 -20.62 -25.06
N LEU A 67 -1.06 -21.69 -24.73
CA LEU A 67 -1.00 -22.37 -23.43
C LEU A 67 0.37 -23.03 -23.16
N ASP A 68 1.05 -23.53 -24.20
CA ASP A 68 2.34 -24.20 -24.04
C ASP A 68 3.43 -23.21 -23.60
N GLU A 69 3.40 -21.97 -24.11
CA GLU A 69 4.28 -20.88 -23.69
C GLU A 69 4.05 -20.48 -22.22
N LEU A 70 2.79 -20.44 -21.79
CA LEU A 70 2.42 -20.16 -20.40
C LEU A 70 2.92 -21.24 -19.43
N HIS A 71 2.95 -22.51 -19.86
CA HIS A 71 3.35 -23.64 -19.01
C HIS A 71 4.86 -23.98 -19.05
N LYS A 72 5.69 -23.15 -19.69
CA LYS A 72 7.15 -23.32 -19.62
C LYS A 72 7.65 -23.10 -18.19
N GLU A 73 8.79 -23.70 -17.84
CA GLU A 73 9.44 -23.56 -16.52
C GLU A 73 9.75 -22.10 -16.17
N ASN A 74 10.03 -21.27 -17.17
CA ASN A 74 10.17 -19.82 -17.05
C ASN A 74 9.33 -19.16 -18.17
N PRO A 75 8.03 -18.94 -17.94
CA PRO A 75 7.14 -18.45 -18.98
C PRO A 75 7.40 -16.96 -19.23
N VAL A 76 7.78 -16.62 -20.45
CA VAL A 76 8.05 -15.22 -20.85
C VAL A 76 6.82 -14.67 -21.58
N PRO A 77 6.15 -13.64 -21.05
CA PRO A 77 5.03 -13.01 -21.74
C PRO A 77 5.52 -12.26 -22.99
N LEU A 78 4.61 -12.00 -23.92
CA LEU A 78 4.89 -11.13 -25.07
C LEU A 78 5.16 -9.71 -24.59
N GLU A 79 6.23 -9.12 -25.09
CA GLU A 79 6.65 -7.74 -24.76
C GLU A 79 5.59 -6.74 -25.22
N GLU A 80 5.45 -5.64 -24.48
CA GLU A 80 4.36 -4.67 -24.68
C GLU A 80 4.43 -3.93 -26.02
N ASP A 81 5.64 -3.71 -26.52
CA ASP A 81 5.94 -3.05 -27.79
C ASP A 81 5.97 -4.03 -28.99
N SER A 82 5.81 -5.33 -28.73
CA SER A 82 5.77 -6.32 -29.81
C SER A 82 4.49 -6.18 -30.63
N ALA A 83 4.66 -6.20 -31.95
CA ALA A 83 3.52 -6.27 -32.87
C ALA A 83 2.76 -7.59 -32.65
N ILE A 84 1.42 -7.52 -32.67
CA ILE A 84 0.57 -8.71 -32.48
C ILE A 84 0.75 -9.72 -33.62
N GLY A 85 1.15 -9.25 -34.81
CA GLY A 85 1.53 -10.11 -35.94
C GLY A 85 0.43 -11.11 -36.29
N THR A 86 0.73 -12.41 -36.30
CA THR A 86 -0.22 -13.46 -36.69
C THR A 86 -0.98 -14.09 -35.52
N PHE A 87 -0.81 -13.59 -34.30
CA PHE A 87 -1.48 -14.15 -33.11
C PHE A 87 -2.98 -13.86 -33.10
N GLY A 88 -3.78 -14.80 -32.58
CA GLY A 88 -5.22 -14.58 -32.39
C GLY A 88 -6.07 -14.56 -33.66
N LEU A 89 -5.57 -15.00 -34.82
CA LEU A 89 -6.35 -15.01 -36.08
C LEU A 89 -7.52 -16.02 -36.07
N SER A 90 -7.51 -16.97 -35.15
CA SER A 90 -8.59 -17.95 -34.98
C SER A 90 -8.80 -18.30 -33.51
N LYS A 91 -9.97 -18.84 -33.17
CA LYS A 91 -10.27 -19.33 -31.82
C LYS A 91 -9.28 -20.38 -31.30
N LYS A 92 -8.68 -21.20 -32.19
CA LYS A 92 -7.65 -22.19 -31.82
C LYS A 92 -6.29 -21.57 -31.56
N GLY A 93 -5.98 -20.45 -32.21
CA GLY A 93 -4.75 -19.69 -32.02
C GLY A 93 -4.97 -18.45 -31.16
N ALA A 94 -5.94 -18.49 -30.24
CA ALA A 94 -6.26 -17.38 -29.36
C ALA A 94 -5.09 -17.08 -28.42
N LEU A 95 -4.86 -15.79 -28.15
CA LEU A 95 -3.91 -15.35 -27.14
C LEU A 95 -4.41 -15.70 -25.74
N TYR A 96 -3.48 -16.07 -24.86
CA TYR A 96 -3.77 -16.35 -23.45
C TYR A 96 -3.46 -15.10 -22.65
N VAL A 97 -4.51 -14.45 -22.17
CA VAL A 97 -4.42 -13.26 -21.33
C VAL A 97 -4.56 -13.72 -19.88
N VAL A 98 -3.43 -13.79 -19.20
CA VAL A 98 -3.37 -14.15 -17.79
C VAL A 98 -3.79 -12.93 -16.99
N VAL A 99 -4.90 -13.10 -16.28
CA VAL A 99 -5.31 -12.23 -15.21
C VAL A 99 -4.50 -12.66 -14.00
N PRO A 100 -3.53 -11.86 -13.53
CA PRO A 100 -2.81 -12.20 -12.31
C PRO A 100 -3.86 -12.42 -11.22
N SER A 101 -3.81 -13.60 -10.60
CA SER A 101 -4.63 -13.89 -9.44
C SER A 101 -4.45 -12.74 -8.45
N HIS A 102 -5.57 -12.20 -7.93
CA HIS A 102 -5.52 -11.17 -6.88
C HIS A 102 -4.71 -11.63 -5.65
N ASP A 103 -4.26 -12.89 -5.60
CA ASP A 103 -3.39 -13.50 -4.59
C ASP A 103 -1.99 -12.91 -4.44
N GLU A 104 -1.61 -11.88 -5.20
CA GLU A 104 -0.39 -11.09 -4.93
C GLU A 104 -0.68 -9.65 -4.44
N SER A 105 -1.91 -9.14 -4.59
CA SER A 105 -2.31 -7.84 -4.01
C SER A 105 -3.29 -7.95 -2.84
N SER A 106 -3.87 -9.13 -2.62
CA SER A 106 -4.67 -9.49 -1.44
C SER A 106 -4.10 -10.70 -0.69
N LYS A 107 -2.80 -10.98 -0.82
CA LYS A 107 -2.11 -11.33 0.42
C LYS A 107 -2.31 -10.10 1.30
N ALA A 108 -2.99 -10.26 2.43
CA ALA A 108 -2.73 -9.36 3.54
C ALA A 108 -1.20 -9.28 3.60
N MET A 109 -0.62 -8.14 3.18
CA MET A 109 0.81 -7.97 3.30
C MET A 109 1.06 -8.22 4.77
N ASP A 110 1.80 -9.28 5.08
CA ASP A 110 2.16 -9.55 6.46
C ASP A 110 3.16 -8.48 6.85
N VAL A 111 2.63 -7.37 7.38
CA VAL A 111 3.40 -6.23 7.80
C VAL A 111 3.84 -6.50 9.23
N THR A 112 4.95 -7.22 9.37
CA THR A 112 5.60 -7.35 10.66
C THR A 112 6.27 -6.01 11.03
N VAL A 113 5.75 -5.37 12.07
CA VAL A 113 6.34 -4.20 12.71
C VAL A 113 6.80 -4.62 14.10
N LYS A 114 8.09 -4.42 14.38
CA LYS A 114 8.65 -4.73 15.70
C LYS A 114 9.75 -3.75 16.11
N GLU A 115 10.02 -3.71 17.42
CA GLU A 115 11.20 -3.04 17.96
C GLU A 115 12.49 -3.73 17.52
N SER A 116 13.59 -3.03 17.77
CA SER A 116 14.91 -3.59 17.53
C SER A 116 15.23 -4.70 18.53
N ASP A 117 15.75 -5.83 18.05
CA ASP A 117 16.29 -6.89 18.92
C ASP A 117 17.68 -6.53 19.51
N ASP A 118 18.30 -5.46 18.98
CA ASP A 118 19.58 -4.94 19.46
C ASP A 118 19.48 -4.35 20.88
N LYS A 119 20.35 -4.82 21.78
CA LYS A 119 20.33 -4.44 23.20
C LYS A 119 20.63 -2.97 23.45
N ASP A 120 21.48 -2.34 22.64
CA ASP A 120 21.83 -0.93 22.82
C ASP A 120 20.66 -0.05 22.39
N HIS A 121 19.97 -0.43 21.30
CA HIS A 121 18.74 0.23 20.91
C HIS A 121 17.68 0.14 22.01
N LEU A 122 17.43 -1.06 22.56
CA LEU A 122 16.45 -1.25 23.64
C LEU A 122 16.80 -0.51 24.93
N LYS A 123 18.10 -0.42 25.26
CA LYS A 123 18.58 0.36 26.40
C LYS A 123 18.27 1.85 26.21
N GLU A 124 18.54 2.38 25.03
CA GLU A 124 18.26 3.78 24.69
C GLU A 124 16.74 4.06 24.72
N LEU A 125 15.93 3.16 24.20
CA LEU A 125 14.47 3.24 24.28
C LEU A 125 14.00 3.32 25.74
N THR A 126 14.50 2.41 26.59
CA THR A 126 14.15 2.39 28.02
C THR A 126 14.52 3.71 28.69
N TYR A 127 15.69 4.27 28.35
CA TYR A 127 16.12 5.57 28.84
C TYR A 127 15.12 6.68 28.46
N TYR A 128 14.72 6.77 27.19
CA TYR A 128 13.76 7.77 26.73
C TYR A 128 12.37 7.62 27.35
N GLN A 129 11.88 6.39 27.53
CA GLN A 129 10.63 6.11 28.23
C GLN A 129 10.68 6.57 29.70
N GLN A 130 11.80 6.33 30.39
CA GLN A 130 12.00 6.81 31.76
C GLN A 130 12.03 8.34 31.83
N ARG A 131 12.70 8.99 30.87
CA ARG A 131 12.71 10.46 30.77
C ARG A 131 11.32 11.03 30.48
N GLY A 132 10.56 10.38 29.59
CA GLY A 132 9.17 10.74 29.30
C GLY A 132 8.29 10.71 30.54
N ARG A 133 8.32 9.60 31.30
CA ARG A 133 7.61 9.46 32.57
C ARG A 133 8.00 10.55 33.57
N LEU A 134 9.29 10.80 33.74
CA LEU A 134 9.77 11.84 34.64
C LEU A 134 9.28 13.25 34.23
N ILE A 135 9.21 13.54 32.93
CA ILE A 135 8.65 14.80 32.44
C ILE A 135 7.14 14.85 32.71
N GLN A 136 6.42 13.77 32.42
CA GLN A 136 4.99 13.68 32.66
C GLN A 136 4.63 13.87 34.14
N ASP A 137 5.40 13.27 35.05
CA ASP A 137 5.20 13.42 36.49
C ASP A 137 5.45 14.86 36.97
N ASN A 138 6.52 15.50 36.48
CA ASN A 138 6.90 16.86 36.89
C ASN A 138 6.09 17.96 36.20
N CYS A 139 5.57 17.70 35.00
CA CYS A 139 4.81 18.64 34.17
C CYS A 139 3.37 18.18 33.95
N LYS A 140 2.80 17.46 34.93
CA LYS A 140 1.53 16.74 34.81
C LYS A 140 0.39 17.61 34.27
N GLU A 141 0.21 18.80 34.82
CA GLU A 141 -0.87 19.71 34.41
C GLU A 141 -0.76 20.09 32.93
N VAL A 142 0.46 20.32 32.43
CA VAL A 142 0.70 20.67 31.03
C VAL A 142 0.45 19.46 30.13
N CYS A 143 0.97 18.29 30.50
CA CYS A 143 0.73 17.05 29.76
C CYS A 143 -0.77 16.69 29.70
N ASP A 144 -1.45 16.78 30.84
CA ASP A 144 -2.90 16.52 30.93
C ASP A 144 -3.70 17.54 30.12
N ALA A 145 -3.32 18.83 30.12
CA ALA A 145 -3.98 19.84 29.29
C ALA A 145 -3.86 19.52 27.79
N ILE A 146 -2.67 19.12 27.32
CA ILE A 146 -2.46 18.72 25.93
C ILE A 146 -3.30 17.48 25.60
N LEU A 147 -3.25 16.44 26.43
CA LEU A 147 -3.98 15.20 26.21
C LEU A 147 -5.50 15.41 26.24
N ASN A 148 -6.02 16.21 27.18
CA ASN A 148 -7.43 16.54 27.24
C ASN A 148 -7.87 17.33 26.01
N LYS A 149 -7.03 18.24 25.49
CA LYS A 149 -7.33 18.96 24.26
C LYS A 149 -7.42 18.03 23.05
N VAL A 150 -6.55 17.02 22.98
CA VAL A 150 -6.64 15.96 21.97
C VAL A 150 -7.98 15.23 22.09
N GLU A 151 -8.35 14.77 23.29
CA GLU A 151 -9.65 14.10 23.51
C GLU A 151 -10.85 14.97 23.11
N GLU A 152 -10.81 16.28 23.40
CA GLU A 152 -11.84 17.22 22.95
C GLU A 152 -11.96 17.24 21.43
N PHE A 153 -10.84 17.32 20.69
CA PHE A 153 -10.89 17.30 19.22
C PHE A 153 -11.46 16.00 18.66
N TYR A 154 -11.14 14.86 19.28
CA TYR A 154 -11.73 13.57 18.91
C TYR A 154 -13.23 13.50 19.19
N ALA A 155 -13.72 14.23 20.20
CA ALA A 155 -15.15 14.26 20.55
C ALA A 155 -15.97 15.25 19.72
N LEU A 156 -15.33 16.21 19.05
CA LEU A 156 -16.00 17.29 18.32
C LEU A 156 -16.45 16.90 16.89
N THR A 157 -15.96 15.81 16.32
CA THR A 157 -16.22 15.46 14.93
C THR A 157 -16.69 14.02 14.76
N ASP A 158 -17.65 13.80 13.84
CA ASP A 158 -18.01 12.46 13.35
C ASP A 158 -16.87 11.81 12.52
N LEU A 159 -15.81 12.58 12.23
CA LEU A 159 -14.59 12.18 11.51
C LEU A 159 -13.36 12.76 12.26
N PRO A 160 -12.85 12.10 13.31
CA PRO A 160 -11.70 12.59 14.04
C PRO A 160 -10.43 12.50 13.19
N LEU A 161 -9.63 13.58 13.16
CA LEU A 161 -8.30 13.59 12.55
C LEU A 161 -7.35 12.73 13.42
N PRO A 162 -6.85 11.58 12.94
CA PRO A 162 -6.20 10.62 13.82
C PRO A 162 -4.71 10.89 14.11
N PHE A 163 -4.20 12.09 13.82
CA PHE A 163 -2.75 12.36 13.84
C PHE A 163 -2.38 13.62 14.60
N ILE A 164 -1.29 13.49 15.37
CA ILE A 164 -0.54 14.63 15.90
C ILE A 164 0.83 14.58 15.24
N CYS A 165 1.15 15.60 14.45
CA CYS A 165 2.50 15.78 13.92
C CYS A 165 3.29 16.67 14.88
N VAL A 166 4.47 16.21 15.31
CA VAL A 166 5.39 16.99 16.15
C VAL A 166 6.58 17.42 15.30
N GLU A 167 6.54 18.66 14.83
CA GLU A 167 7.64 19.27 14.07
C GLU A 167 8.53 20.13 14.98
N GLY A 168 9.81 20.23 14.64
CA GLY A 168 10.76 21.09 15.35
C GLY A 168 12.21 20.79 14.97
N SER A 169 13.11 21.73 15.23
CA SER A 169 14.53 21.57 14.90
C SER A 169 15.19 20.40 15.64
N SER A 170 16.33 19.93 15.13
CA SER A 170 17.12 18.90 15.82
C SER A 170 17.47 19.35 17.25
N GLY A 171 17.39 18.44 18.22
CA GLY A 171 17.68 18.73 19.63
C GLY A 171 16.57 19.46 20.41
N MET A 172 15.47 19.88 19.79
CA MET A 172 14.37 20.61 20.46
C MET A 172 13.49 19.76 21.39
N GLY A 173 13.87 18.52 21.68
CA GLY A 173 13.14 17.68 22.62
C GLY A 173 11.93 16.92 22.05
N LYS A 174 11.82 16.75 20.72
CA LYS A 174 10.68 16.08 20.08
C LYS A 174 10.44 14.66 20.59
N SER A 175 11.49 13.84 20.67
CA SER A 175 11.38 12.48 21.19
C SER A 175 10.92 12.51 22.66
N GLN A 176 11.50 13.39 23.47
CA GLN A 176 11.12 13.57 24.88
C GLN A 176 9.65 13.98 25.02
N LEU A 177 9.16 14.89 24.17
CA LEU A 177 7.75 15.27 24.13
C LEU A 177 6.86 14.08 23.77
N ALA A 178 7.23 13.30 22.74
CA ALA A 178 6.47 12.12 22.33
C ALA A 178 6.34 11.08 23.47
N PHE A 179 7.43 10.81 24.21
CA PHE A 179 7.38 9.91 25.37
C PHE A 179 6.70 10.53 26.60
N ALA A 180 6.74 11.85 26.78
CA ALA A 180 6.06 12.52 27.88
C ALA A 180 4.53 12.58 27.66
N LEU A 181 4.11 12.66 26.41
CA LEU A 181 2.70 12.60 26.00
C LEU A 181 2.21 11.16 25.78
N GLN A 182 2.93 10.15 26.30
CA GLN A 182 2.42 8.78 26.35
C GLN A 182 1.06 8.80 27.06
N GLY A 183 0.01 8.53 26.29
CA GLY A 183 -1.35 8.94 26.61
C GLY A 183 -2.34 7.81 26.83
N ARG A 184 -3.63 8.19 26.86
CA ARG A 184 -4.78 7.30 27.13
C ARG A 184 -5.17 6.43 25.93
N ARG A 185 -4.59 6.68 24.76
CA ARG A 185 -4.87 6.00 23.49
C ARG A 185 -3.62 5.30 22.97
N PRO A 186 -3.77 4.23 22.18
CA PRO A 186 -2.68 3.70 21.38
C PRO A 186 -2.07 4.81 20.52
N TYR A 187 -0.74 4.89 20.50
CA TYR A 187 -0.01 5.83 19.67
C TYR A 187 1.18 5.13 19.03
N PHE A 188 1.56 5.61 17.86
CA PHE A 188 2.71 5.10 17.13
C PHE A 188 3.70 6.21 16.93
N TYR A 189 4.98 5.89 17.06
CA TYR A 189 6.07 6.80 16.81
C TYR A 189 6.87 6.28 15.62
N TRP A 190 6.92 7.07 14.55
CA TRP A 190 7.73 6.80 13.37
C TRP A 190 8.50 8.05 12.97
N ILE A 191 9.63 7.85 12.31
CA ILE A 191 10.53 8.90 11.86
C ILE A 191 10.26 9.15 10.37
N ALA A 192 9.95 10.39 10.02
CA ALA A 192 9.67 10.78 8.63
C ALA A 192 10.91 10.79 7.72
N THR A 193 12.12 10.68 8.29
CA THR A 193 13.38 10.63 7.55
C THR A 193 13.96 9.20 7.52
N PRO A 194 14.64 8.80 6.44
CA PRO A 194 15.28 7.50 6.36
C PRO A 194 16.22 7.22 7.54
N ILE A 195 16.06 6.04 8.16
CA ILE A 195 16.89 5.60 9.29
C ILE A 195 18.04 4.74 8.75
N GLY A 196 19.22 5.36 8.71
CA GLY A 196 20.48 4.76 8.26
C GLY A 196 21.36 4.24 9.40
N VAL A 197 22.54 3.74 9.03
CA VAL A 197 23.54 3.19 9.99
C VAL A 197 24.01 4.26 10.97
N ASP A 198 24.12 5.51 10.53
CA ASP A 198 24.57 6.65 11.34
C ASP A 198 23.44 7.33 12.13
N SER A 199 22.21 6.82 12.06
CA SER A 199 21.10 7.35 12.84
C SER A 199 21.28 7.08 14.34
N GLN A 200 20.71 7.96 15.18
CA GLN A 200 20.71 7.77 16.62
C GLN A 200 20.08 6.43 17.00
N GLN A 201 20.62 5.78 18.05
CA GLN A 201 20.17 4.47 18.51
C GLN A 201 18.66 4.43 18.79
N ILE A 202 18.13 5.49 19.38
CA ILE A 202 16.68 5.61 19.63
C ILE A 202 15.86 5.48 18.34
N TYR A 203 16.29 6.09 17.23
CA TYR A 203 15.58 6.01 15.95
C TYR A 203 15.61 4.61 15.36
N LYS A 204 16.69 3.85 15.60
CA LYS A 204 16.82 2.47 15.12
C LYS A 204 15.78 1.53 15.74
N ASN A 205 15.25 1.81 16.94
CA ASN A 205 14.10 1.06 17.49
C ASN A 205 12.84 1.20 16.63
N PHE A 206 12.68 2.35 15.97
CA PHE A 206 11.51 2.66 15.16
C PHE A 206 11.76 2.42 13.66
N ALA A 207 12.89 1.82 13.31
CA ALA A 207 13.26 1.59 11.91
C ALA A 207 12.25 0.68 11.19
N SER A 208 11.73 -0.34 11.87
CA SER A 208 10.76 -1.26 11.28
C SER A 208 9.48 -0.52 10.86
N ILE A 209 8.80 0.15 11.80
CA ILE A 209 7.56 0.89 11.51
C ILE A 209 7.79 2.03 10.52
N SER A 210 8.89 2.77 10.66
CA SER A 210 9.18 3.92 9.80
C SER A 210 9.46 3.50 8.35
N ARG A 211 10.20 2.39 8.15
CA ARG A 211 10.44 1.85 6.80
C ARG A 211 9.16 1.33 6.15
N ARG A 212 8.26 0.70 6.93
CA ARG A 212 6.98 0.24 6.40
C ARG A 212 6.09 1.42 6.02
N PHE A 213 6.01 2.44 6.86
CA PHE A 213 5.32 3.68 6.54
C PHE A 213 5.87 4.32 5.26
N ASP A 214 7.18 4.53 5.17
CA ASP A 214 7.85 5.09 3.98
C ASP A 214 7.62 4.25 2.72
N TYR A 215 7.61 2.92 2.85
CA TYR A 215 7.28 2.02 1.74
C TYR A 215 5.87 2.25 1.20
N PHE A 216 4.86 2.31 2.07
CA PHE A 216 3.47 2.56 1.63
C PHE A 216 3.26 3.98 1.10
N VAL A 217 3.96 4.97 1.66
CA VAL A 217 4.03 6.33 1.09
C VAL A 217 4.62 6.31 -0.31
N GLY A 218 5.65 5.49 -0.55
CA GLY A 218 6.25 5.30 -1.86
C GLY A 218 5.30 4.71 -2.89
N LEU A 219 4.40 3.80 -2.48
CA LEU A 219 3.38 3.21 -3.38
C LEU A 219 2.33 4.24 -3.84
N ASP A 220 1.99 5.21 -2.99
CA ASP A 220 1.09 6.31 -3.36
C ASP A 220 1.79 7.38 -4.22
N ASP A 221 3.12 7.36 -4.26
CA ASP A 221 3.99 8.29 -4.98
C ASP A 221 3.53 9.77 -4.91
N PRO A 222 3.40 10.35 -3.69
CA PRO A 222 2.91 11.72 -3.54
C PRO A 222 3.88 12.75 -4.16
N ARG A 223 5.15 12.40 -4.36
CA ARG A 223 6.18 13.33 -4.86
C ARG A 223 6.02 13.68 -6.34
N THR A 224 5.33 12.84 -7.11
CA THR A 224 4.99 13.15 -8.51
C THR A 224 3.67 13.89 -8.66
N LYS A 225 2.92 14.05 -7.56
CA LYS A 225 1.64 14.75 -7.55
C LYS A 225 1.85 16.23 -7.19
N ARG A 226 0.91 17.06 -7.64
CA ARG A 226 0.89 18.48 -7.25
C ARG A 226 0.38 18.62 -5.81
N GLU A 227 0.97 19.54 -5.06
CA GLU A 227 0.59 19.80 -3.67
C GLU A 227 -0.89 20.17 -3.51
N ASP A 228 -1.45 20.98 -4.41
CA ASP A 228 -2.86 21.36 -4.37
C ASP A 228 -3.81 20.19 -4.63
N ALA A 229 -3.38 19.19 -5.40
CA ALA A 229 -4.13 17.95 -5.57
C ALA A 229 -4.06 17.07 -4.29
N ILE A 230 -2.91 17.01 -3.63
CA ILE A 230 -2.74 16.28 -2.37
C ILE A 230 -3.56 16.92 -1.25
N LEU A 231 -3.62 18.24 -1.17
CA LEU A 231 -4.37 18.94 -0.12
C LEU A 231 -5.88 18.98 -0.37
N ASN A 232 -6.35 18.54 -1.54
CA ASN A 232 -7.76 18.51 -1.89
C ASN A 232 -8.31 17.09 -1.84
N SER A 233 -9.11 16.78 -0.83
CA SER A 233 -9.75 15.46 -0.65
C SER A 233 -10.73 15.05 -1.76
N MET A 234 -11.08 15.99 -2.65
CA MET A 234 -11.92 15.74 -3.84
C MET A 234 -11.09 15.54 -5.11
N SER A 235 -9.77 15.43 -5.01
CA SER A 235 -8.91 15.19 -6.17
C SER A 235 -8.93 13.71 -6.59
N SER A 236 -8.53 13.45 -7.84
CA SER A 236 -8.40 12.08 -8.36
C SER A 236 -7.42 11.21 -7.56
N ILE A 237 -6.53 11.81 -6.75
CA ILE A 237 -5.67 11.04 -5.83
C ILE A 237 -6.52 10.25 -4.83
N TYR A 238 -7.61 10.85 -4.35
CA TYR A 238 -8.50 10.24 -3.36
C TYR A 238 -9.67 9.49 -3.98
N GLU A 239 -10.07 9.85 -5.20
CA GLU A 239 -11.15 9.18 -5.94
C GLU A 239 -10.68 7.89 -6.63
N ASP A 240 -9.53 7.95 -7.30
CA ASP A 240 -9.02 6.85 -8.15
C ASP A 240 -7.80 6.14 -7.55
N GLY A 241 -7.17 6.71 -6.53
CA GLY A 241 -5.95 6.16 -5.94
C GLY A 241 -6.23 4.93 -5.05
N GLU A 242 -5.25 4.02 -4.99
CA GLU A 242 -5.32 2.85 -4.10
C GLU A 242 -5.13 3.23 -2.61
N LEU A 243 -4.62 4.44 -2.32
CA LEU A 243 -4.48 5.02 -0.98
C LEU A 243 -3.77 4.07 0.01
N TRP A 244 -2.63 3.53 -0.39
CA TRP A 244 -1.83 2.56 0.35
C TRP A 244 -1.42 3.05 1.74
N THR A 245 -1.01 4.32 1.86
CA THR A 245 -0.64 4.94 3.14
C THR A 245 -1.82 4.99 4.10
N TYR A 246 -2.99 5.36 3.58
CA TYR A 246 -4.23 5.37 4.36
C TYR A 246 -4.61 3.94 4.80
N GLY A 247 -4.55 2.97 3.88
CA GLY A 247 -4.80 1.57 4.17
C GLY A 247 -3.87 0.99 5.25
N PHE A 248 -2.57 1.31 5.19
CA PHE A 248 -1.60 0.92 6.20
C PHE A 248 -1.95 1.49 7.58
N ILE A 249 -2.23 2.79 7.66
CA ILE A 249 -2.56 3.43 8.94
C ILE A 249 -3.88 2.86 9.50
N ARG A 250 -4.90 2.72 8.66
CA ARG A 250 -6.19 2.15 9.09
C ARG A 250 -6.00 0.74 9.63
N SER A 251 -5.24 -0.11 8.93
CA SER A 251 -4.94 -1.48 9.37
C SER A 251 -4.23 -1.49 10.72
N LEU A 252 -3.29 -0.56 10.94
CA LEU A 252 -2.57 -0.42 12.20
C LEU A 252 -3.50 -0.01 13.36
N LEU A 253 -4.44 0.90 13.11
CA LEU A 253 -5.45 1.32 14.09
C LEU A 253 -6.48 0.22 14.38
N ASP A 254 -6.93 -0.49 13.35
CA ASP A 254 -7.86 -1.63 13.49
C ASP A 254 -7.22 -2.77 14.28
N TYR A 255 -5.92 -3.04 14.05
CA TYR A 255 -5.14 -3.97 14.87
C TYR A 255 -5.16 -3.57 16.35
N CYS A 256 -4.98 -2.28 16.68
CA CYS A 256 -5.07 -1.79 18.06
C CYS A 256 -6.47 -1.94 18.66
N ASN A 257 -7.53 -1.70 17.87
CA ASN A 257 -8.91 -1.70 18.35
C ASN A 257 -9.51 -3.10 18.50
N SER A 258 -8.97 -4.11 17.82
CA SER A 258 -9.50 -5.49 17.80
C SER A 258 -9.36 -6.29 19.11
N GLY A 259 -8.95 -5.66 20.21
CA GLY A 259 -9.10 -6.24 21.55
C GLY A 259 -7.92 -7.10 22.04
N ASN A 260 -6.80 -7.16 21.34
CA ASN A 260 -5.54 -7.72 21.89
C ASN A 260 -4.96 -6.89 23.06
N PHE A 261 -5.61 -5.79 23.46
CA PHE A 261 -5.20 -4.88 24.53
C PHE A 261 -6.29 -4.60 25.58
N ALA A 262 -7.27 -5.49 25.76
CA ALA A 262 -8.24 -5.40 26.86
C ALA A 262 -7.58 -5.73 28.22
N ASN A 263 -6.62 -4.91 28.65
CA ASN A 263 -6.19 -4.63 30.02
C ASN A 263 -4.92 -3.77 30.01
N GLY A 264 -5.06 -2.45 29.87
CA GLY A 264 -4.20 -1.46 30.55
C GLY A 264 -2.67 -1.55 30.41
N ARG A 265 -2.12 -2.19 29.37
CA ARG A 265 -0.70 -2.13 29.02
C ARG A 265 -0.55 -2.19 27.50
N CYS A 266 -0.27 -1.05 26.86
CA CYS A 266 0.59 -1.08 25.69
C CYS A 266 1.92 -0.43 26.07
N PRO A 267 2.93 -1.27 26.32
CA PRO A 267 4.25 -0.96 25.82
C PRO A 267 4.93 -2.25 25.36
N TYR A 268 5.21 -2.36 24.07
CA TYR A 268 6.21 -3.26 23.49
C TYR A 268 6.79 -4.36 24.41
N LYS A 269 6.23 -5.56 24.30
CA LYS A 269 6.94 -6.83 24.48
C LYS A 269 6.08 -7.94 23.90
N ASP A 270 6.70 -8.66 22.98
CA ASP A 270 6.24 -9.89 22.32
C ASP A 270 5.07 -9.72 21.32
N CYS A 271 5.42 -9.27 20.11
CA CYS A 271 4.78 -9.59 18.83
C CYS A 271 5.89 -9.95 17.83
#